data_AF-A0A327LML8-F1
#
_entry.id   AF-A0A327LML8-F1
#
_cell.length_a   1.000
_cell.length_b   1.000
_cell.length_c   1.000
_cell.angle_alpha   90.00
_cell.angle_beta   90.00
_cell.angle_gamma   90.00
#
_symmetry.space_group_name_H-M   'P 1'
#
loop_
_entity.id
_entity.type
_entity.pdbx_description
1 polymer ?
#
loop_
_entity_poly.entity_id
_entity_poly.type
_entity_poly.pdbx_seq_one_letter_code
_entity_poly.pdbx_strand_id
1 'polypeptide(L)'
;MHPAGSGAAGTRRLAEPYLPFWEEEVEVSRLIQTLIAAMALKQRSGLTVASLRTILKVTGGVTSRVFIMIKSLAVEAIETGEERITDDAVQFWQPIWAKHAWRTPHRPMAEFG
;
A
#
# COMPACT_ATOMS: atom_id res chain seq x y z
N MET A 1 -0.08 55.58 16.96
CA MET A 1 0.70 54.55 17.68
C MET A 1 -0.12 53.27 17.66
N HIS A 2 0.28 52.29 16.83
CA HIS A 2 -0.31 50.95 16.77
C HIS A 2 0.43 50.02 17.73
N PRO A 3 -0.28 49.10 18.39
CA PRO A 3 0.19 47.72 18.54
C PRO A 3 -0.84 46.79 17.86
N ALA A 4 -0.44 45.98 16.88
CA ALA A 4 0.26 44.69 17.02
C ALA A 4 -0.62 43.64 17.73
N GLY A 5 -1.02 42.63 16.96
CA GLY A 5 -2.09 41.71 17.29
C GLY A 5 -1.75 40.62 18.29
N SER A 6 -2.80 39.93 18.73
CA SER A 6 -2.67 38.57 19.27
C SER A 6 -3.85 37.76 18.73
N GLY A 7 -3.67 37.27 17.50
CA GLY A 7 -4.49 36.19 16.96
C GLY A 7 -4.04 34.89 17.61
N ALA A 8 -4.69 34.49 18.69
CA ALA A 8 -4.43 33.22 19.34
C ALA A 8 -5.75 32.50 19.63
N ALA A 9 -6.16 31.62 18.71
CA ALA A 9 -6.99 30.45 19.01
C ALA A 9 -7.05 29.53 17.77
N GLY A 10 -5.89 29.08 17.29
CA GLY A 10 -5.79 28.36 16.03
C GLY A 10 -4.91 27.10 16.08
N THR A 11 -4.73 26.46 17.23
CA THR A 11 -4.05 25.16 17.30
C THR A 11 -4.78 24.24 18.24
N ARG A 12 -5.97 23.79 17.81
CA ARG A 12 -6.53 22.54 18.31
C ARG A 12 -5.57 21.44 17.85
N ARG A 13 -4.75 20.92 18.76
CA ARG A 13 -3.89 19.76 18.50
C ARG A 13 -4.85 18.61 18.17
N LEU A 14 -5.03 18.32 16.88
CA LEU A 14 -5.71 17.10 16.45
C LEU A 14 -4.88 15.98 17.05
N ALA A 15 -5.44 15.24 17.99
CA ALA A 15 -4.79 14.04 18.49
C ALA A 15 -4.55 13.17 17.26
N GLU A 16 -3.28 12.98 16.91
CA GLU A 16 -2.86 12.03 15.87
C GLU A 16 -3.53 10.70 16.25
N PRO A 17 -4.52 10.20 15.49
CA PRO A 17 -5.09 8.91 15.80
C PRO A 17 -3.98 7.90 15.54
N TYR A 18 -3.37 7.41 16.62
CA TYR A 18 -2.40 6.34 16.56
C TYR A 18 -3.17 5.11 16.11
N LEU A 19 -3.15 4.83 14.82
CA LEU A 19 -3.66 3.57 14.30
C LEU A 19 -2.75 2.48 14.88
N PRO A 20 -3.28 1.50 15.62
CA PRO A 20 -2.47 0.40 16.08
C PRO A 20 -1.79 -0.25 14.87
N PHE A 21 -0.55 -0.72 15.05
CA PHE A 21 0.02 -1.65 14.10
C PHE A 21 -0.96 -2.82 13.98
N TRP A 22 -1.33 -3.18 12.76
CA TRP A 22 -2.22 -4.32 12.49
C TRP A 22 -1.66 -5.54 13.22
N GLU A 23 -2.51 -6.45 13.71
CA GLU A 23 -2.04 -7.79 14.10
C GLU A 23 -1.50 -8.45 12.81
N GLU A 24 -0.18 -8.33 12.59
CA GLU A 24 0.44 -7.94 11.30
C GLU A 24 0.12 -8.80 10.07
N GLU A 25 -0.37 -10.02 10.27
CA GLU A 25 -0.56 -11.00 9.20
C GLU A 25 -2.04 -11.36 8.96
N VAL A 26 -2.88 -11.43 10.00
CA VAL A 26 -4.23 -12.01 9.88
C VAL A 26 -5.23 -11.02 9.29
N GLU A 27 -5.29 -9.80 9.82
CA GLU A 27 -6.23 -8.77 9.38
C GLU A 27 -5.90 -8.29 7.96
N VAL A 28 -4.62 -8.17 7.64
CA VAL A 28 -4.16 -7.83 6.29
C VAL A 28 -4.50 -8.95 5.30
N SER A 29 -4.20 -10.20 5.66
CA SER A 29 -4.54 -11.34 4.79
C SER A 29 -6.04 -11.37 4.50
N ARG A 30 -6.86 -11.12 5.53
CA ARG A 30 -8.32 -11.05 5.38
C ARG A 30 -8.74 -9.90 4.47
N LEU A 31 -8.13 -8.72 4.59
CA LEU A 31 -8.38 -7.60 3.67
C LEU A 31 -8.03 -7.97 2.23
N ILE A 32 -6.83 -8.48 1.98
CA ILE A 32 -6.37 -8.87 0.64
C ILE A 32 -7.31 -9.93 0.04
N GLN A 33 -7.66 -10.96 0.81
CA GLN A 33 -8.62 -11.98 0.38
C GLN A 33 -10.01 -11.41 0.07
N THR A 34 -10.48 -10.45 0.88
CA THR A 34 -11.75 -9.76 0.64
C THR A 34 -11.71 -8.96 -0.66
N LEU A 35 -10.61 -8.26 -0.94
CA LEU A 35 -10.44 -7.51 -2.18
C LEU A 35 -10.41 -8.41 -3.40
N ILE A 36 -9.65 -9.51 -3.33
CA ILE A 36 -9.58 -10.50 -4.40
C ILE A 36 -10.96 -11.10 -4.67
N ALA A 37 -11.71 -11.45 -3.62
CA ALA A 37 -13.07 -11.95 -3.77
C ALA A 37 -14.01 -10.93 -4.42
N ALA A 38 -13.83 -9.64 -4.15
CA ALA A 38 -14.61 -8.57 -4.76
C ALA A 38 -14.32 -8.34 -6.25
N MET A 39 -13.21 -8.87 -6.80
CA MET A 39 -12.88 -8.71 -8.22
C MET A 39 -13.71 -9.59 -9.16
N ALA A 40 -14.50 -10.53 -8.64
CA ALA A 40 -15.39 -11.41 -9.40
C ALA A 40 -14.70 -12.20 -10.54
N LEU A 41 -13.43 -12.57 -10.35
CA LEU A 41 -12.68 -13.44 -11.25
C LEU A 41 -13.33 -14.83 -11.34
N LYS A 42 -13.38 -15.42 -12.55
CA LYS A 42 -14.07 -16.72 -12.74
C LYS A 42 -13.40 -17.86 -11.98
N GLN A 43 -12.10 -17.77 -11.73
CA GLN A 43 -11.32 -18.81 -11.07
C GLN A 43 -10.83 -18.32 -9.70
N ARG A 44 -10.78 -19.24 -8.73
CA ARG A 44 -10.31 -18.91 -7.39
C ARG A 44 -8.82 -18.54 -7.44
N SER A 45 -8.48 -17.39 -6.89
CA SER A 45 -7.08 -16.97 -6.70
C SER A 45 -6.56 -17.56 -5.38
N GLY A 46 -5.64 -18.52 -5.47
CA GLY A 46 -5.08 -19.26 -4.33
C GLY A 46 -3.68 -18.79 -3.97
N LEU A 47 -3.53 -17.54 -3.51
CA LEU A 47 -2.22 -16.96 -3.20
C LEU A 47 -1.58 -17.60 -1.96
N THR A 48 -0.28 -17.85 -2.05
CA THR A 48 0.55 -18.28 -0.93
C THR A 48 0.76 -17.17 0.10
N VAL A 49 1.14 -17.55 1.32
CA VAL A 49 1.56 -16.58 2.36
C VAL A 49 2.73 -15.72 1.88
N ALA A 50 3.64 -16.27 1.08
CA ALA A 50 4.75 -15.52 0.50
C ALA A 50 4.28 -14.39 -0.45
N SER A 51 3.24 -14.65 -1.25
CA SER A 51 2.63 -13.63 -2.09
C SER A 51 1.90 -12.55 -1.30
N LEU A 52 1.20 -12.92 -0.21
CA LEU A 52 0.59 -11.95 0.69
C LEU A 52 1.63 -11.00 1.31
N ARG A 53 2.77 -11.55 1.75
CA ARG A 53 3.92 -10.76 2.24
C ARG A 53 4.54 -9.90 1.15
N THR A 54 4.59 -10.38 -0.08
CA THR A 54 5.11 -9.61 -1.23
C THR A 54 4.22 -8.42 -1.54
N ILE A 55 2.90 -8.61 -1.54
CA ILE A 55 1.92 -7.52 -1.68
C ILE A 55 2.16 -6.45 -0.61
N LEU A 56 2.32 -6.85 0.66
CA LEU A 56 2.63 -5.91 1.75
C LEU A 56 3.95 -5.17 1.52
N LYS A 57 5.02 -5.89 1.19
CA LYS A 57 6.35 -5.32 0.98
C LYS A 57 6.37 -4.31 -0.16
N VAL A 58 5.77 -4.65 -1.31
CA VAL A 58 5.72 -3.78 -2.49
C VAL A 58 4.86 -2.55 -2.25
N THR A 59 3.78 -2.69 -1.50
CA THR A 59 2.85 -1.58 -1.22
C THR A 59 3.27 -0.73 -0.02
N GLY A 60 4.21 -1.22 0.79
CA GLY A 60 4.56 -0.64 2.10
C GLY A 60 3.40 -0.69 3.09
N GLY A 61 2.47 -1.65 2.92
CA GLY A 61 1.25 -1.78 3.73
C GLY A 61 0.22 -0.66 3.53
N VAL A 62 0.46 0.30 2.62
CA VAL A 62 -0.48 1.39 2.36
C VAL A 62 -1.72 0.83 1.66
N THR A 63 -2.88 0.92 2.31
CA THR A 63 -4.14 0.35 1.82
C THR A 63 -4.43 0.76 0.38
N SER A 64 -4.34 2.04 0.02
CA SER A 64 -4.59 2.49 -1.36
C SER A 64 -3.67 1.84 -2.40
N ARG A 65 -2.41 1.56 -2.04
CA ARG A 65 -1.46 0.86 -2.93
C ARG A 65 -1.79 -0.62 -3.06
N VAL A 66 -2.27 -1.27 -2.00
CA VAL A 66 -2.80 -2.64 -2.05
C VAL A 66 -3.98 -2.71 -3.03
N PHE A 67 -4.94 -1.80 -2.94
CA PHE A 67 -6.07 -1.75 -3.86
C PHE A 67 -5.62 -1.56 -5.32
N ILE A 68 -4.66 -0.67 -5.58
CA ILE A 68 -4.12 -0.45 -6.93
C ILE A 68 -3.47 -1.73 -7.47
N MET A 69 -2.64 -2.40 -6.67
CA MET A 69 -1.98 -3.64 -7.07
C MET A 69 -3.00 -4.75 -7.38
N ILE A 70 -3.92 -5.03 -6.46
CA ILE A 70 -4.94 -6.09 -6.65
C ILE A 70 -5.82 -5.80 -7.86
N LYS A 71 -6.28 -4.56 -8.04
CA LYS A 71 -7.07 -4.18 -9.22
C LYS A 71 -6.28 -4.38 -10.51
N SER A 72 -5.02 -3.97 -10.54
CA SER A 72 -4.17 -4.09 -11.74
C SER A 72 -3.99 -5.55 -12.13
N LEU A 73 -3.68 -6.40 -11.15
CA LEU A 73 -3.52 -7.85 -11.34
C LEU A 73 -4.83 -8.52 -11.79
N ALA A 74 -5.97 -8.10 -11.24
CA ALA A 74 -7.27 -8.64 -11.63
C ALA A 74 -7.63 -8.25 -13.08
N VAL A 75 -7.37 -7.00 -13.48
CA VAL A 75 -7.57 -6.56 -14.86
C VAL A 75 -6.69 -7.37 -15.82
N GLU A 76 -5.41 -7.53 -15.51
CA GLU A 76 -4.49 -8.33 -16.32
C GLU A 76 -4.94 -9.80 -16.43
N ALA A 77 -5.42 -10.40 -15.32
CA ALA A 77 -5.95 -11.75 -15.34
C ALA A 77 -7.20 -11.89 -16.22
N ILE A 78 -8.06 -10.87 -16.27
CA ILE A 78 -9.24 -10.85 -17.16
C ILE A 78 -8.81 -10.69 -18.61
N GLU A 79 -7.91 -9.76 -18.91
CA GLU A 79 -7.44 -9.46 -20.28
C GLU A 79 -6.68 -10.63 -20.90
N THR A 80 -5.91 -11.37 -20.11
CA THR A 80 -5.16 -12.56 -20.55
C THR A 80 -6.01 -13.83 -20.58
N GLY A 81 -7.21 -13.80 -19.98
CA GLY A 81 -8.09 -14.96 -19.84
C GLY A 81 -7.69 -15.94 -18.72
N GLU A 82 -6.62 -15.67 -17.98
CA GLU A 82 -6.21 -16.46 -16.80
C GLU A 82 -7.31 -16.48 -15.74
N GLU A 83 -8.04 -15.37 -15.58
CA GLU A 83 -9.23 -15.25 -14.73
C GLU A 83 -8.97 -15.67 -13.25
N ARG A 84 -7.72 -15.54 -12.79
CA ARG A 84 -7.25 -15.66 -11.40
C ARG A 84 -5.98 -14.82 -11.22
N ILE A 85 -5.74 -14.34 -10.00
CA ILE A 85 -4.43 -13.77 -9.61
C ILE A 85 -3.53 -14.92 -9.17
N THR A 86 -2.35 -15.01 -9.79
CA THR A 86 -1.33 -16.04 -9.49
C THR A 86 -0.20 -15.48 -8.63
N ASP A 87 0.52 -16.36 -7.94
CA ASP A 87 1.73 -15.99 -7.19
C ASP A 87 2.78 -15.34 -8.10
N ASP A 88 2.95 -15.85 -9.32
CA ASP A 88 3.89 -15.30 -10.30
C ASP A 88 3.51 -13.87 -10.69
N ALA A 89 2.23 -13.61 -10.96
CA ALA A 89 1.76 -12.26 -11.29
C ALA A 89 2.05 -11.29 -10.14
N VAL A 90 1.84 -11.70 -8.88
CA VAL A 90 2.21 -10.90 -7.69
C VAL A 90 3.71 -10.63 -7.64
N GLN A 91 4.54 -11.63 -7.92
CA GLN A 91 6.00 -11.53 -7.81
C GLN A 91 6.63 -10.64 -8.88
N PHE A 92 6.09 -10.67 -10.11
CA PHE A 92 6.62 -9.89 -11.22
C PHE A 92 5.95 -8.52 -11.40
N TRP A 93 4.91 -8.23 -10.61
CA TRP A 93 4.22 -6.95 -10.68
C TRP A 93 5.12 -5.77 -10.33
N GLN A 94 5.10 -4.73 -11.16
CA GLN A 94 5.84 -3.49 -10.91
C GLN A 94 4.87 -2.31 -10.73
N PRO A 95 5.05 -1.49 -9.69
CA PRO A 95 4.18 -0.36 -9.48
C PRO A 95 4.38 0.72 -10.54
N ILE A 96 3.29 1.29 -11.03
CA ILE A 96 3.31 2.42 -11.97
C ILE A 96 4.05 3.62 -11.34
N TRP A 97 3.98 3.78 -10.02
CA TRP A 97 4.70 4.82 -9.28
C TRP A 97 6.20 4.55 -9.12
N ALA A 98 6.71 3.33 -9.36
CA ALA A 98 8.16 3.11 -9.42
C ALA A 98 8.81 3.85 -10.60
N LYS A 99 8.06 4.14 -11.66
CA LYS A 99 8.53 4.96 -12.78
C LYS A 99 8.75 6.43 -12.38
N HIS A 100 8.10 6.89 -11.32
CA HIS A 100 8.15 8.27 -10.81
C HIS A 100 8.51 8.33 -9.31
N ALA A 101 9.15 7.28 -8.77
CA ALA A 101 9.64 7.31 -7.40
C ALA A 101 10.69 8.42 -7.34
N TRP A 102 10.29 9.54 -6.74
CA TRP A 102 11.18 10.61 -6.32
C TRP A 102 12.39 9.95 -5.66
N ARG A 103 13.57 10.14 -6.27
CA ARG A 103 14.83 9.73 -5.67
C ARG A 103 14.90 10.43 -4.32
N THR A 104 14.63 9.72 -3.23
CA THR A 104 15.08 10.17 -1.92
C THR A 104 16.59 10.26 -2.04
N PRO A 105 17.23 11.44 -1.94
CA PRO A 105 18.68 11.47 -1.91
C PRO A 105 19.09 10.65 -0.70
N HIS A 106 19.81 9.54 -0.93
CA HIS A 106 20.57 8.90 0.13
C HIS A 106 21.47 9.99 0.72
N ARG A 107 21.10 10.53 1.88
CA ARG A 107 22.00 11.37 2.67
C ARG A 107 23.12 10.42 3.11
N PRO A 108 24.37 10.58 2.65
CA PRO A 108 25.46 9.83 3.25
C PRO A 108 25.51 10.24 4.72
N MET A 109 25.58 9.25 5.60
CA MET A 109 25.78 9.46 7.03
C MET A 109 27.10 10.23 7.17
N ALA A 110 27.01 11.51 7.55
CA ALA A 110 28.20 12.27 7.89
C ALA A 110 28.82 11.58 9.11
N GLU A 111 29.99 11.00 8.92
CA GLU A 111 30.82 10.53 10.00
C GLU A 111 31.18 11.75 10.85
N PHE A 112 30.63 11.79 12.06
CA PHE A 112 31.04 12.74 13.08
C PHE A 112 32.36 12.23 13.65
N GLY A 113 33.47 12.87 13.23
CA GLY A 113 34.76 12.78 13.90
C GLY A 113 34.83 13.65 15.14
#